data_AF-A0A9E6NV09-F1
#
_entry.id   AF-A0A9E6NV09-F1
#
_cell.length_a   1.000
_cell.length_b   1.000
_cell.length_c   1.000
_cell.angle_alpha   90.00
_cell.angle_beta   90.00
_cell.angle_gamma   90.00
#
_symmetry.space_group_name_H-M   'P 1'
#
loop_
_entity.id
_entity.type
_entity.pdbx_description
1 polymer ?
#
loop_
_entity_poly.entity_id
_entity_poly.type
_entity_poly.pdbx_seq_one_letter_code
_entity_poly.pdbx_strand_id
1 'polypeptide(L)'
;MRRLATQSRDDNYKSARDYQEVFEEITKSINVIGPGPHKLTLSNLIQKKTSTLQAWGGYLAASHPVTLRVDVIDDRGLKKTSYLELGNSWMRVGDLITDIHGLVLKITLSWQHEIKIDFWGFTSGCPLSSIDGEAHQDASQTASYHIIPETFYLHHITAIDMDIESTESTHFNLSDGRTIHLKKCSYCGRQLPIDPNNLGVLAFHKHNKKKSLHQNECRACKKWRINDNLNHTRTPDQLHESSVITRERKIFLREPERLQEIKERTGAGLRSQVWERFEKKCFRCATPVALDGFHLDHTRPLAYLWPIDEFATCLCSVCNNEKKDKFPVDFYTSAQIRRLSEITGLSEVALNKKSINESELIRMTSDLPRFARGWEPRTFFAIARKVIELKPEVSLIEIMQKQDITLYQYLETEYLQRPMDNDSE
;
A
#
# COMPACT_ATOMS: atom_id res chain seq x y z
N MET A 1 -11.71 -11.97 35.49
CA MET A 1 -11.53 -13.31 34.86
C MET A 1 -12.12 -13.31 33.45
N ARG A 2 -11.30 -13.06 32.43
CA ARG A 2 -11.58 -13.47 31.04
C ARG A 2 -10.34 -14.21 30.57
N ARG A 3 -10.56 -15.46 30.15
CA ARG A 3 -9.55 -16.48 29.87
C ARG A 3 -8.60 -16.01 28.77
N LEU A 4 -7.31 -16.19 29.06
CA LEU A 4 -6.22 -16.25 28.11
C LEU A 4 -6.57 -17.25 27.00
N ALA A 5 -6.76 -16.76 25.78
CA ALA A 5 -6.62 -17.57 24.59
C ALA A 5 -5.17 -17.42 24.12
N THR A 6 -4.31 -18.33 24.58
CA THR A 6 -3.04 -18.66 23.93
C THR A 6 -3.35 -19.26 22.57
N GLN A 7 -3.64 -18.43 21.58
CA GLN A 7 -3.55 -18.85 20.18
C GLN A 7 -2.09 -18.70 19.75
N SER A 8 -1.37 -19.82 19.69
CA SER A 8 -0.21 -19.92 18.82
C SER A 8 -0.69 -19.61 17.40
N ARG A 9 -0.30 -18.44 16.86
CA ARG A 9 -0.60 -18.09 15.47
C ARG A 9 0.24 -18.96 14.56
N ASP A 10 -0.30 -20.12 14.22
CA ASP A 10 0.14 -20.94 13.09
C ASP A 10 -0.34 -20.32 11.75
N ASP A 11 -0.20 -18.99 11.63
CA ASP A 11 -0.76 -18.18 10.56
C ASP A 11 0.21 -18.03 9.37
N ASN A 12 1.46 -18.48 9.51
CA ASN A 12 2.44 -18.43 8.42
C ASN A 12 1.93 -19.21 7.19
N TYR A 13 1.29 -20.36 7.40
CA TYR A 13 0.68 -21.17 6.34
C TYR A 13 -0.58 -20.55 5.72
N LYS A 14 -1.26 -19.64 6.43
CA LYS A 14 -2.46 -18.93 5.95
C LYS A 14 -2.14 -17.63 5.21
N SER A 15 -1.03 -16.97 5.55
CA SER A 15 -0.64 -15.68 4.94
C SER A 15 -0.29 -15.80 3.45
N ALA A 16 0.28 -16.94 3.03
CA ALA A 16 0.65 -17.24 1.64
C ALA A 16 -0.53 -17.67 0.74
N ARG A 17 -1.71 -17.92 1.32
CA ARG A 17 -2.90 -18.26 0.54
C ARG A 17 -3.48 -16.99 -0.08
N ASP A 18 -3.54 -16.97 -1.40
CA ASP A 18 -4.76 -16.47 -2.05
C ASP A 18 -5.82 -17.53 -1.83
N TYR A 19 -6.96 -17.11 -1.28
CA TYR A 19 -8.17 -17.95 -1.26
C TYR A 19 -8.97 -17.77 -2.56
N GLN A 20 -8.39 -17.13 -3.57
CA GLN A 20 -9.09 -16.51 -4.69
C GLN A 20 -8.34 -16.79 -5.98
N GLU A 21 -9.05 -17.36 -6.93
CA GLU A 21 -8.55 -17.62 -8.28
C GLU A 21 -8.51 -16.30 -9.07
N VAL A 22 -7.57 -16.23 -10.01
CA VAL A 22 -7.53 -15.21 -11.04
C VAL A 22 -8.30 -15.77 -12.23
N PHE A 23 -9.25 -14.98 -12.73
CA PHE A 23 -10.08 -15.32 -13.88
C PHE A 23 -9.64 -14.52 -15.08
N GLU A 24 -9.80 -15.07 -16.28
CA GLU A 24 -9.56 -14.38 -17.53
C GLU A 24 -10.89 -14.15 -18.25
N GLU A 25 -11.07 -12.95 -18.76
CA GLU A 25 -12.25 -12.57 -19.54
C GLU A 25 -11.82 -11.91 -20.85
N ILE A 26 -12.60 -12.13 -21.90
CA ILE A 26 -12.42 -11.46 -23.19
C ILE A 26 -13.20 -10.15 -23.16
N THR A 27 -12.48 -9.04 -23.34
CA THR A 27 -13.09 -7.70 -23.32
C THR A 27 -13.80 -7.37 -24.62
N LYS A 28 -14.47 -6.21 -24.67
CA LYS A 28 -15.02 -5.68 -25.92
C LYS A 28 -14.18 -4.53 -26.43
N SER A 29 -14.09 -4.45 -27.74
CA SER A 29 -13.27 -3.49 -28.44
C SER A 29 -14.05 -2.73 -29.47
N ILE A 30 -13.78 -1.43 -29.52
CA ILE A 30 -14.31 -0.54 -30.54
C ILE A 30 -13.18 -0.19 -31.48
N ASN A 31 -13.42 -0.45 -32.76
CA ASN A 31 -12.49 -0.15 -33.85
C ASN A 31 -13.16 0.82 -34.81
N VAL A 32 -12.53 1.94 -35.07
CA VAL A 32 -12.97 2.93 -36.06
C VAL A 32 -12.08 2.86 -37.28
N ILE A 33 -12.58 3.30 -38.44
CA ILE A 33 -11.82 3.33 -39.70
C ILE A 33 -11.70 4.79 -40.15
N GLY A 34 -10.49 5.21 -40.53
CA GLY A 34 -10.23 6.55 -41.08
C GLY A 34 -9.69 7.58 -40.08
N PRO A 35 -9.38 8.80 -40.54
CA PRO A 35 -8.53 9.75 -39.79
C PRO A 35 -9.20 10.47 -38.61
N GLY A 36 -10.53 10.46 -38.49
CA GLY A 36 -11.28 11.12 -37.41
C GLY A 36 -11.75 12.55 -37.74
N PRO A 37 -12.38 13.27 -36.79
CA PRO A 37 -12.56 12.91 -35.38
C PRO A 37 -13.56 11.76 -35.20
N HIS A 38 -13.27 10.89 -34.23
CA HIS A 38 -14.13 9.77 -33.87
C HIS A 38 -14.84 10.03 -32.55
N LYS A 39 -16.06 9.51 -32.43
CA LYS A 39 -16.92 9.69 -31.27
C LYS A 39 -17.63 8.39 -30.91
N LEU A 40 -17.70 8.07 -29.62
CA LEU A 40 -18.57 7.04 -29.06
C LEU A 40 -19.44 7.67 -27.98
N THR A 41 -20.75 7.54 -28.13
CA THR A 41 -21.71 8.01 -27.12
C THR A 41 -22.36 6.81 -26.45
N LEU A 42 -22.28 6.79 -25.12
CA LEU A 42 -22.88 5.80 -24.25
C LEU A 42 -23.93 6.49 -23.39
N SER A 43 -25.08 5.88 -23.19
CA SER A 43 -26.13 6.40 -22.32
C SER A 43 -26.56 5.36 -21.29
N ASN A 44 -27.08 5.85 -20.17
CA ASN A 44 -27.74 5.00 -19.20
C ASN A 44 -28.83 5.80 -18.48
N LEU A 45 -29.86 5.10 -18.02
CA LEU A 45 -30.92 5.69 -17.22
C LEU A 45 -30.41 5.98 -15.82
N ILE A 46 -30.61 7.22 -15.39
CA ILE A 46 -30.31 7.67 -14.04
C ILE A 46 -31.37 7.06 -13.11
N GLN A 47 -30.96 6.08 -12.31
CA GLN A 47 -31.81 5.57 -11.25
C GLN A 47 -32.02 6.68 -10.21
N LYS A 48 -33.19 7.32 -10.22
CA LYS A 48 -33.60 8.29 -9.21
C LYS A 48 -33.77 7.61 -7.85
N LYS A 49 -32.67 7.36 -7.18
CA LYS A 49 -32.62 7.40 -5.72
C LYS A 49 -32.44 8.86 -5.34
N THR A 50 -32.75 9.23 -4.11
CA THR A 50 -32.80 10.61 -3.55
C THR A 50 -31.47 11.40 -3.62
N SER A 51 -30.49 10.97 -4.41
CA SER A 51 -29.16 11.55 -4.56
C SER A 51 -29.03 12.28 -5.89
N THR A 52 -28.48 13.49 -5.85
CA THR A 52 -28.06 14.27 -7.03
C THR A 52 -26.67 13.84 -7.55
N LEU A 53 -26.10 12.78 -6.97
CA LEU A 53 -24.80 12.24 -7.34
C LEU A 53 -24.96 11.12 -8.38
N GLN A 54 -24.20 11.19 -9.46
CA GLN A 54 -23.93 10.05 -10.32
C GLN A 54 -22.45 9.87 -10.51
N ALA A 55 -22.04 8.64 -10.68
CA ALA A 55 -20.68 8.28 -11.02
C ALA A 55 -20.67 7.45 -12.30
N TRP A 56 -19.54 7.49 -12.98
CA TRP A 56 -19.25 6.57 -14.06
C TRP A 56 -17.82 6.10 -13.92
N GLY A 57 -17.52 4.98 -14.57
CA GLY A 57 -16.15 4.50 -14.64
C GLY A 57 -16.04 3.08 -15.11
N GLY A 58 -14.79 2.67 -15.27
CA GLY A 58 -14.42 1.37 -15.78
C GLY A 58 -12.92 1.33 -16.05
N TYR A 59 -12.53 0.46 -16.97
CA TYR A 59 -11.16 0.24 -17.34
C TYR A 59 -11.04 0.31 -18.86
N LEU A 60 -10.07 1.09 -19.34
CA LEU A 60 -9.81 1.27 -20.76
C LEU A 60 -8.37 0.93 -21.08
N ALA A 61 -8.14 0.46 -22.30
CA ALA A 61 -6.81 0.34 -22.89
C ALA A 61 -6.88 0.65 -24.38
N ALA A 62 -5.93 1.43 -24.90
CA ALA A 62 -5.86 1.74 -26.31
C ALA A 62 -4.79 0.88 -26.99
N SER A 63 -4.85 0.71 -28.30
CA SER A 63 -3.77 0.03 -29.05
C SER A 63 -2.50 0.87 -29.15
N HIS A 64 -2.63 2.19 -29.08
CA HIS A 64 -1.55 3.18 -29.13
C HIS A 64 -1.85 4.33 -28.15
N PRO A 65 -0.86 5.17 -27.79
CA PRO A 65 -1.14 6.37 -26.99
C PRO A 65 -2.17 7.28 -27.66
N VAL A 66 -3.22 7.67 -26.93
CA VAL A 66 -4.26 8.58 -27.42
C VAL A 66 -4.85 9.40 -26.28
N THR A 67 -5.12 10.67 -26.54
CA THR A 67 -5.90 11.52 -25.64
C THR A 67 -7.38 11.40 -25.99
N LEU A 68 -8.18 10.90 -25.04
CA LEU A 68 -9.64 10.93 -25.14
C LEU A 68 -10.17 12.20 -24.48
N ARG A 69 -11.01 12.94 -25.20
CA ARG A 69 -11.92 13.92 -24.61
C ARG A 69 -13.16 13.18 -24.12
N VAL A 70 -13.52 13.38 -22.86
CA VAL A 70 -14.74 12.84 -22.26
C VAL A 70 -15.69 13.98 -21.98
N ASP A 71 -16.83 13.99 -22.66
CA ASP A 71 -17.93 14.89 -22.38
C ASP A 71 -19.03 14.11 -21.68
N VAL A 72 -19.38 14.50 -20.45
CA VAL A 72 -20.53 13.93 -19.74
C VAL A 72 -21.65 14.95 -19.71
N ILE A 73 -22.82 14.54 -20.17
CA ILE A 73 -24.00 15.39 -20.36
C ILE A 73 -25.22 14.73 -19.74
N ASP A 74 -25.98 15.45 -18.92
CA ASP A 74 -27.33 15.02 -18.55
C ASP A 74 -28.39 15.59 -19.53
N ASP A 75 -29.60 15.05 -19.52
CA ASP A 75 -30.68 15.51 -20.42
C ASP A 75 -31.15 16.96 -20.19
N ARG A 76 -30.65 17.65 -19.15
CA ARG A 76 -30.87 19.08 -18.89
C ARG A 76 -29.75 19.97 -19.42
N GLY A 77 -28.72 19.37 -20.03
CA GLY A 77 -27.59 20.07 -20.62
C GLY A 77 -26.45 20.38 -19.65
N LEU A 78 -26.45 19.81 -18.44
CA LEU A 78 -25.27 19.90 -17.56
C LEU A 78 -24.12 19.17 -18.25
N LYS A 79 -23.08 19.92 -18.65
CA LYS A 79 -21.92 19.37 -19.36
C LYS A 79 -20.66 19.49 -18.52
N LYS A 80 -20.00 18.34 -18.25
CA LYS A 80 -18.64 18.26 -17.70
C LYS A 80 -17.70 17.72 -18.77
N THR A 81 -16.57 18.38 -18.99
CA THR A 81 -15.55 17.92 -19.94
C THR A 81 -14.26 17.59 -19.20
N SER A 82 -13.68 16.43 -19.50
CA SER A 82 -12.36 16.00 -19.01
C SER A 82 -11.55 15.35 -20.13
N TYR A 83 -10.27 15.09 -19.85
CA TYR A 83 -9.35 14.48 -20.79
C TYR A 83 -8.65 13.29 -20.13
N LEU A 84 -8.50 12.19 -20.87
CA LEU A 84 -7.85 10.96 -20.41
C LEU A 84 -6.73 10.59 -21.37
N GLU A 85 -5.53 10.37 -20.84
CA GLU A 85 -4.40 9.86 -21.60
C GLU A 85 -4.40 8.34 -21.56
N LEU A 86 -4.84 7.68 -22.64
CA LEU A 86 -4.81 6.23 -22.75
C LEU A 86 -3.49 5.77 -23.39
N GLY A 87 -2.99 4.63 -22.92
CA GLY A 87 -1.87 3.92 -23.53
C GLY A 87 -2.21 2.45 -23.80
N ASN A 88 -1.17 1.65 -24.06
CA ASN A 88 -1.34 0.21 -24.31
C ASN A 88 -1.57 -0.64 -23.05
N SER A 89 -1.55 -0.03 -21.87
CA SER A 89 -1.85 -0.72 -20.61
C SER A 89 -3.27 -0.39 -20.17
N TRP A 90 -3.90 -1.34 -19.47
CA TRP A 90 -5.16 -1.08 -18.79
C TRP A 90 -5.01 0.05 -17.79
N MET A 91 -5.99 0.93 -17.76
CA MET A 91 -6.05 1.99 -16.77
C MET A 91 -7.46 2.20 -16.27
N ARG A 92 -7.51 2.70 -15.04
CA ARG A 92 -8.75 3.05 -14.35
C ARG A 92 -9.24 4.39 -14.84
N VAL A 93 -10.53 4.47 -15.17
CA VAL A 93 -11.18 5.70 -15.60
C VAL A 93 -12.50 5.87 -14.86
N GLY A 94 -12.94 7.11 -14.74
CA GLY A 94 -14.22 7.43 -14.13
C GLY A 94 -14.21 8.79 -13.47
N ASP A 95 -15.39 9.22 -13.07
CA ASP A 95 -15.57 10.50 -12.39
C ASP A 95 -16.86 10.49 -11.57
N LEU A 96 -16.89 11.39 -10.59
CA LEU A 96 -18.09 11.73 -9.84
C LEU A 96 -18.68 13.03 -10.40
N ILE A 97 -19.99 13.04 -10.53
CA ILE A 97 -20.76 14.17 -11.03
C ILE A 97 -21.78 14.52 -9.97
N THR A 98 -21.75 15.78 -9.54
CA THR A 98 -22.70 16.34 -8.59
C THR A 98 -23.80 17.09 -9.34
N ASP A 99 -24.91 17.34 -8.66
CA ASP A 99 -25.98 18.22 -9.15
C ASP A 99 -26.63 17.76 -10.46
N ILE A 100 -26.66 16.43 -10.67
CA ILE A 100 -27.42 15.84 -11.77
C ILE A 100 -28.90 15.86 -11.42
N HIS A 101 -29.68 16.39 -12.33
CA HIS A 101 -31.14 16.44 -12.20
C HIS A 101 -31.86 15.77 -13.37
N GLY A 102 -31.12 15.36 -14.40
CA GLY A 102 -31.67 14.65 -15.53
C GLY A 102 -32.15 13.22 -15.25
N LEU A 103 -32.75 12.61 -16.28
CA LEU A 103 -33.17 11.20 -16.29
C LEU A 103 -32.19 10.31 -17.06
N VAL A 104 -31.41 10.88 -17.96
CA VAL A 104 -30.41 10.17 -18.76
C VAL A 104 -29.04 10.80 -18.54
N LEU A 105 -28.03 9.96 -18.31
CA LEU A 105 -26.63 10.35 -18.32
C LEU A 105 -26.02 9.88 -19.64
N LYS A 106 -25.43 10.80 -20.41
CA LYS A 106 -24.70 10.51 -21.64
C LYS A 106 -23.22 10.76 -21.43
N ILE A 107 -22.39 9.80 -21.81
CA ILE A 107 -20.93 9.88 -21.79
C ILE A 107 -20.45 9.76 -23.22
N THR A 108 -19.82 10.82 -23.72
CA THR A 108 -19.23 10.90 -25.04
C THR A 108 -17.71 10.81 -24.92
N LEU A 109 -17.12 9.78 -25.51
CA LEU A 109 -15.68 9.68 -25.72
C LEU A 109 -15.35 10.18 -27.13
N SER A 110 -14.38 11.08 -27.26
CA SER A 110 -13.95 11.61 -28.56
C SER A 110 -12.44 11.58 -28.69
N TRP A 111 -11.94 11.19 -29.87
CA TRP A 111 -10.51 11.04 -30.13
C TRP A 111 -10.14 11.28 -31.58
N GLN A 112 -8.83 11.35 -31.83
CA GLN A 112 -8.25 11.48 -33.17
C GLN A 112 -7.60 10.16 -33.58
N HIS A 113 -7.49 9.96 -34.90
CA HIS A 113 -6.83 8.81 -35.52
C HIS A 113 -7.56 7.47 -35.39
N GLU A 114 -7.20 6.56 -36.29
CA GLU A 114 -7.65 5.19 -36.29
C GLU A 114 -6.99 4.41 -35.15
N ILE A 115 -7.78 4.06 -34.15
CA ILE A 115 -7.30 3.35 -32.98
C ILE A 115 -8.35 2.38 -32.44
N LYS A 116 -7.88 1.23 -31.99
CA LYS A 116 -8.65 0.26 -31.21
C LYS A 116 -8.66 0.65 -29.73
N ILE A 117 -9.84 0.69 -29.12
CA ILE A 117 -10.03 0.93 -27.67
C ILE A 117 -10.77 -0.26 -27.07
N ASP A 118 -10.15 -0.90 -26.08
CA ASP A 118 -10.70 -1.99 -25.30
C ASP A 118 -11.39 -1.46 -24.03
N PHE A 119 -12.51 -2.09 -23.68
CA PHE A 119 -13.38 -1.70 -22.56
C PHE A 119 -13.59 -2.87 -21.61
N TRP A 120 -13.49 -2.58 -20.30
CA TRP A 120 -13.98 -3.47 -19.26
C TRP A 120 -14.71 -2.72 -18.17
N GLY A 121 -15.87 -3.25 -17.74
CA GLY A 121 -16.64 -2.71 -16.63
C GLY A 121 -17.11 -1.29 -16.85
N PHE A 122 -17.22 -0.80 -18.08
CA PHE A 122 -17.57 0.60 -18.32
C PHE A 122 -19.07 0.81 -18.05
N THR A 123 -19.39 1.49 -16.96
CA THR A 123 -20.77 1.65 -16.47
C THR A 123 -20.97 3.00 -15.80
N SER A 124 -22.22 3.33 -15.51
CA SER A 124 -22.61 4.50 -14.73
C SER A 124 -23.74 4.18 -13.76
N GLY A 125 -23.79 4.90 -12.65
CA GLY A 125 -24.88 4.78 -11.69
C GLY A 125 -24.64 5.58 -10.43
N CYS A 126 -25.56 5.42 -9.48
CA CYS A 126 -25.47 6.09 -8.20
C CYS A 126 -24.28 5.52 -7.39
N PRO A 127 -23.34 6.34 -6.91
CA PRO A 127 -22.24 5.86 -6.09
C PRO A 127 -22.77 5.32 -4.76
N LEU A 128 -22.33 4.12 -4.38
CA LEU A 128 -22.76 3.44 -3.15
C LEU A 128 -21.64 3.40 -2.12
N SER A 129 -22.01 3.33 -0.85
CA SER A 129 -21.06 3.15 0.25
C SER A 129 -20.47 1.74 0.31
N SER A 130 -21.22 0.72 -0.09
CA SER A 130 -20.81 -0.68 -0.25
C SER A 130 -21.58 -1.31 -1.41
N ILE A 131 -21.25 -2.55 -1.75
CA ILE A 131 -21.95 -3.31 -2.80
C ILE A 131 -23.48 -3.34 -2.62
N ASP A 132 -23.95 -3.47 -1.38
CA ASP A 132 -25.37 -3.40 -1.01
C ASP A 132 -25.69 -2.15 -0.17
N GLY A 133 -24.78 -1.18 -0.15
CA GLY A 133 -24.83 -0.02 0.72
C GLY A 133 -25.82 1.03 0.26
N GLU A 134 -26.08 1.98 1.17
CA GLU A 134 -26.84 3.17 0.82
C GLU A 134 -26.05 4.04 -0.16
N ALA A 135 -26.81 4.73 -1.02
CA ALA A 135 -26.30 5.75 -1.91
C ALA A 135 -25.64 6.87 -1.12
N HIS A 136 -24.48 7.32 -1.56
CA HIS A 136 -23.90 8.53 -1.00
C HIS A 136 -24.78 9.74 -1.35
N GLN A 137 -24.94 10.62 -0.36
CA GLN A 137 -25.63 11.90 -0.50
C GLN A 137 -24.65 13.09 -0.59
N ASP A 138 -23.38 12.87 -0.22
CA ASP A 138 -22.33 13.90 -0.24
C ASP A 138 -21.08 13.40 -0.99
N ALA A 139 -20.57 14.24 -1.88
CA ALA A 139 -19.36 14.02 -2.67
C ALA A 139 -18.08 14.02 -1.82
N SER A 140 -18.07 14.70 -0.67
CA SER A 140 -16.90 14.79 0.21
C SER A 140 -16.39 13.43 0.69
N GLN A 141 -17.30 12.44 0.78
CA GLN A 141 -17.01 11.09 1.26
C GLN A 141 -16.56 10.12 0.15
N THR A 142 -16.64 10.52 -1.12
CA THR A 142 -16.41 9.64 -2.28
C THR A 142 -15.36 10.14 -3.27
N ALA A 143 -14.91 11.41 -3.14
CA ALA A 143 -13.98 12.07 -4.06
C ALA A 143 -12.50 11.65 -3.92
N SER A 144 -12.22 10.35 -3.75
CA SER A 144 -10.84 9.83 -3.76
C SER A 144 -10.42 9.40 -5.16
N TYR A 145 -9.96 10.36 -5.97
CA TYR A 145 -9.56 10.18 -7.37
C TYR A 145 -8.59 9.01 -7.61
N HIS A 146 -7.70 8.71 -6.66
CA HIS A 146 -6.68 7.67 -6.80
C HIS A 146 -7.21 6.22 -6.69
N ILE A 147 -8.48 6.03 -6.30
CA ILE A 147 -9.17 4.72 -6.19
C ILE A 147 -10.49 4.70 -6.97
N ILE A 148 -10.64 5.59 -7.94
CA ILE A 148 -11.65 5.51 -8.98
C ILE A 148 -11.23 4.39 -9.96
N PRO A 149 -12.17 3.57 -10.48
CA PRO A 149 -13.62 3.63 -10.23
C PRO A 149 -14.08 2.83 -9.01
N GLU A 150 -13.18 2.09 -8.34
CA GLU A 150 -13.58 1.09 -7.36
C GLU A 150 -14.35 1.68 -6.16
N THR A 151 -14.08 2.95 -5.83
CA THR A 151 -14.72 3.67 -4.72
C THR A 151 -16.21 3.90 -4.91
N PHE A 152 -16.74 3.83 -6.13
CA PHE A 152 -18.15 4.08 -6.41
C PHE A 152 -19.03 2.83 -6.22
N TYR A 153 -18.41 1.66 -6.04
CA TYR A 153 -19.11 0.38 -5.90
C TYR A 153 -20.08 0.06 -7.07
N LEU A 154 -19.80 0.58 -8.27
CA LEU A 154 -20.52 0.23 -9.48
C LEU A 154 -20.31 -1.25 -9.86
N HIS A 155 -21.26 -1.79 -10.64
CA HIS A 155 -21.28 -3.18 -11.09
C HIS A 155 -20.43 -3.39 -12.34
N HIS A 156 -19.12 -3.57 -12.16
CA HIS A 156 -18.17 -3.83 -13.26
C HIS A 156 -18.19 -5.31 -13.70
N ILE A 157 -19.34 -5.82 -14.15
CA ILE A 157 -19.55 -7.26 -14.44
C ILE A 157 -19.45 -7.64 -15.92
N THR A 158 -19.65 -6.68 -16.83
CA THR A 158 -19.54 -6.86 -18.28
C THR A 158 -18.58 -5.83 -18.88
N ALA A 159 -18.20 -6.00 -20.14
CA ALA A 159 -17.24 -5.10 -20.79
C ALA A 159 -17.75 -3.64 -20.88
N ILE A 160 -18.99 -3.48 -21.34
CA ILE A 160 -19.73 -2.21 -21.43
C ILE A 160 -21.14 -2.49 -20.91
N ASP A 161 -21.53 -1.75 -19.88
CA ASP A 161 -22.84 -1.83 -19.21
C ASP A 161 -23.54 -0.46 -19.32
N MET A 162 -23.64 -0.01 -20.56
CA MET A 162 -24.32 1.22 -20.99
C MET A 162 -24.80 1.01 -22.42
N ASP A 163 -25.87 1.70 -22.79
CA ASP A 163 -26.43 1.63 -24.14
C ASP A 163 -25.57 2.45 -25.11
N ILE A 164 -25.21 1.87 -26.25
CA ILE A 164 -24.47 2.60 -27.29
C ILE A 164 -25.43 3.38 -28.18
N GLU A 165 -25.30 4.70 -28.18
CA GLU A 165 -26.09 5.61 -29.00
C GLU A 165 -25.51 5.67 -30.42
N SER A 166 -25.95 4.73 -31.27
CA SER A 166 -25.43 4.55 -32.63
C SER A 166 -25.55 5.80 -33.52
N THR A 167 -26.61 6.61 -33.35
CA THR A 167 -26.85 7.84 -34.14
C THR A 167 -25.97 9.01 -33.70
N GLU A 168 -25.47 8.98 -32.47
CA GLU A 168 -24.57 9.99 -31.90
C GLU A 168 -23.10 9.53 -31.90
N SER A 169 -22.83 8.34 -32.42
CA SER A 169 -21.50 7.74 -32.51
C SER A 169 -21.00 7.71 -33.95
N THR A 170 -19.69 7.75 -34.14
CA THR A 170 -19.07 7.46 -35.43
C THR A 170 -19.33 6.00 -35.82
N HIS A 171 -19.32 5.68 -37.11
CA HIS A 171 -19.34 4.28 -37.53
C HIS A 171 -18.11 3.54 -36.97
N PHE A 172 -18.36 2.46 -36.24
CA PHE A 172 -17.34 1.60 -35.65
C PHE A 172 -17.72 0.12 -35.78
N ASN A 173 -16.72 -0.74 -35.65
CA ASN A 173 -16.88 -2.19 -35.55
C ASN A 173 -16.64 -2.62 -34.10
N LEU A 174 -17.64 -3.26 -33.50
CA LEU A 174 -17.52 -3.93 -32.21
C LEU A 174 -16.91 -5.31 -32.43
N SER A 175 -15.80 -5.59 -31.75
CA SER A 175 -15.13 -6.89 -31.81
C SER A 175 -14.77 -7.37 -30.41
N ASP A 176 -14.30 -8.61 -30.32
CA ASP A 176 -13.59 -9.06 -29.13
C ASP A 176 -12.28 -8.28 -28.98
N GLY A 177 -11.98 -7.97 -27.73
CA GLY A 177 -10.83 -7.20 -27.30
C GLY A 177 -9.70 -8.06 -26.77
N ARG A 178 -8.78 -7.43 -26.04
CA ARG A 178 -7.70 -8.11 -25.32
C ARG A 178 -8.25 -8.87 -24.10
N THR A 179 -7.51 -9.87 -23.62
CA THR A 179 -7.82 -10.53 -22.34
C THR A 179 -7.60 -9.57 -21.17
N ILE A 180 -8.51 -9.61 -20.20
CA ILE A 180 -8.34 -8.95 -18.90
C ILE A 180 -8.33 -9.99 -17.79
N HIS A 181 -7.49 -9.76 -16.79
CA HIS A 181 -7.37 -10.64 -15.63
C HIS A 181 -8.16 -10.05 -14.47
N LEU A 182 -9.05 -10.85 -13.87
CA LEU A 182 -9.93 -10.44 -12.79
C LEU A 182 -9.59 -11.20 -11.53
N LYS A 183 -9.64 -10.48 -10.40
CA LYS A 183 -9.53 -11.07 -9.07
C LYS A 183 -10.76 -10.69 -8.25
N LYS A 184 -11.31 -11.66 -7.53
CA LYS A 184 -12.39 -11.42 -6.57
C LYS A 184 -11.84 -10.67 -5.34
N CYS A 185 -12.47 -9.58 -4.91
CA CYS A 185 -12.15 -8.94 -3.65
C CYS A 185 -12.68 -9.77 -2.47
N SER A 186 -11.84 -10.04 -1.46
CA SER A 186 -12.24 -10.83 -0.26
C SER A 186 -13.30 -10.13 0.58
N TYR A 187 -13.29 -8.80 0.60
CA TYR A 187 -14.24 -7.99 1.36
C TYR A 187 -15.58 -7.82 0.63
N CYS A 188 -15.59 -7.12 -0.52
CA CYS A 188 -16.85 -6.79 -1.21
C CYS A 188 -17.31 -7.84 -2.24
N GLY A 189 -16.53 -8.88 -2.49
CA GLY A 189 -16.91 -9.94 -3.43
C GLY A 189 -16.89 -9.57 -4.92
N ARG A 190 -16.68 -8.30 -5.30
CA ARG A 190 -16.58 -7.88 -6.71
C ARG A 190 -15.38 -8.55 -7.41
N GLN A 191 -15.58 -8.99 -8.64
CA GLN A 191 -14.49 -9.35 -9.55
C GLN A 191 -13.96 -8.07 -10.19
N LEU A 192 -12.70 -7.74 -9.92
CA LEU A 192 -12.10 -6.49 -10.38
C LEU A 192 -10.76 -6.74 -11.08
N PRO A 193 -10.40 -5.91 -12.07
CA PRO A 193 -9.16 -6.07 -12.82
C PRO A 193 -7.88 -6.02 -12.01
N ILE A 194 -6.95 -6.89 -12.39
CA ILE A 194 -5.54 -6.88 -12.04
C ILE A 194 -4.71 -6.85 -13.33
N ASP A 195 -3.51 -6.29 -13.25
CA ASP A 195 -2.52 -6.38 -14.34
C ASP A 195 -1.36 -7.27 -13.83
N PRO A 196 -1.22 -8.50 -14.35
CA PRO A 196 -0.12 -9.38 -13.97
C PRO A 196 1.26 -8.82 -14.33
N ASN A 197 1.35 -7.98 -15.37
CA ASN A 197 2.60 -7.40 -15.85
C ASN A 197 2.91 -6.08 -15.14
N ASN A 198 1.89 -5.31 -14.75
CA ASN A 198 2.03 -4.04 -14.03
C ASN A 198 1.33 -4.09 -12.67
N LEU A 199 1.97 -4.82 -11.74
CA LEU A 199 1.44 -5.06 -10.41
C LEU A 199 1.08 -3.75 -9.68
N GLY A 200 -0.14 -3.67 -9.16
CA GLY A 200 -0.55 -2.52 -8.38
C GLY A 200 -0.90 -1.27 -9.19
N VAL A 201 -1.26 -1.39 -10.47
CA VAL A 201 -1.80 -0.26 -11.26
C VAL A 201 -3.34 -0.20 -11.21
N LEU A 202 -3.99 -1.37 -11.21
CA LEU A 202 -5.45 -1.51 -11.25
C LEU A 202 -6.06 -1.64 -9.83
N ALA A 203 -7.10 -2.47 -9.67
CA ALA A 203 -8.01 -2.45 -8.53
C ALA A 203 -7.42 -2.95 -7.20
N PHE A 204 -6.22 -3.53 -7.22
CA PHE A 204 -5.55 -4.10 -6.04
C PHE A 204 -4.15 -3.50 -5.88
N HIS A 205 -3.61 -3.50 -4.66
CA HIS A 205 -2.20 -3.18 -4.43
C HIS A 205 -1.32 -4.43 -4.59
N LYS A 206 -0.06 -4.23 -4.99
CA LYS A 206 0.97 -5.26 -5.03
C LYS A 206 1.17 -5.88 -3.64
N HIS A 207 1.29 -7.21 -3.58
CA HIS A 207 1.63 -7.98 -2.39
C HIS A 207 2.43 -9.23 -2.77
N ASN A 208 3.76 -9.17 -2.68
CA ASN A 208 4.65 -10.23 -3.18
C ASN A 208 4.45 -11.60 -2.51
N LYS A 209 3.98 -11.65 -1.26
CA LYS A 209 3.74 -12.92 -0.56
C LYS A 209 2.44 -13.63 -0.98
N LYS A 210 1.62 -13.03 -1.85
CA LYS A 210 0.36 -13.63 -2.35
C LYS A 210 0.62 -14.34 -3.68
N LYS A 211 -0.10 -15.42 -3.96
CA LYS A 211 0.05 -16.17 -5.22
C LYS A 211 -0.26 -15.32 -6.45
N SER A 212 -1.32 -14.50 -6.37
CA SER A 212 -1.69 -13.52 -7.39
C SER A 212 -0.77 -12.30 -7.42
N LEU A 213 0.19 -12.18 -6.51
CA LEU A 213 1.02 -10.98 -6.29
C LEU A 213 0.23 -9.71 -5.95
N HIS A 214 -1.05 -9.85 -5.60
CA HIS A 214 -1.97 -8.77 -5.26
C HIS A 214 -2.62 -9.03 -3.89
N GLN A 215 -2.95 -7.95 -3.16
CA GLN A 215 -3.71 -8.04 -1.89
C GLN A 215 -5.05 -8.78 -2.08
N ASN A 216 -5.62 -9.32 -1.01
CA ASN A 216 -6.93 -9.99 -1.05
C ASN A 216 -8.08 -8.97 -1.22
N GLU A 217 -7.91 -7.77 -0.69
CA GLU A 217 -8.88 -6.69 -0.73
C GLU A 217 -8.56 -5.68 -1.83
N CYS A 218 -9.60 -5.20 -2.53
CA CYS A 218 -9.45 -4.10 -3.47
C CYS A 218 -9.09 -2.80 -2.74
N ARG A 219 -8.52 -1.84 -3.48
CA ARG A 219 -8.07 -0.55 -2.95
C ARG A 219 -9.17 0.19 -2.18
N ALA A 220 -10.38 0.24 -2.74
CA ALA A 220 -11.52 0.91 -2.12
C ALA A 220 -11.89 0.25 -0.77
N CYS A 221 -12.00 -1.08 -0.71
CA CYS A 221 -12.31 -1.78 0.54
C CYS A 221 -11.19 -1.63 1.57
N LYS A 222 -9.93 -1.73 1.12
CA LYS A 222 -8.78 -1.52 2.00
C LYS A 222 -8.78 -0.10 2.58
N LYS A 223 -9.07 0.92 1.78
CA LYS A 223 -9.13 2.31 2.23
C LYS A 223 -10.31 2.55 3.16
N TRP A 224 -11.54 2.37 2.67
CA TRP A 224 -12.74 2.81 3.40
C TRP A 224 -13.19 1.84 4.50
N ARG A 225 -13.04 0.53 4.27
CA ARG A 225 -13.64 -0.49 5.15
C ARG A 225 -12.67 -1.08 6.15
N ILE A 226 -11.38 -1.05 5.84
CA ILE A 226 -10.33 -1.57 6.71
C ILE A 226 -9.58 -0.43 7.34
N ASN A 227 -8.90 0.40 6.55
CA ASN A 227 -8.07 1.46 7.09
C ASN A 227 -8.92 2.50 7.81
N ASP A 228 -9.93 3.06 7.15
CA ASP A 228 -10.70 4.14 7.77
C ASP A 228 -11.51 3.61 8.96
N ASN A 229 -12.25 2.50 8.81
CA ASN A 229 -13.08 1.93 9.90
C ASN A 229 -12.32 1.22 11.04
N LEU A 230 -11.11 0.69 10.82
CA LEU A 230 -10.37 -0.04 11.86
C LEU A 230 -9.20 0.76 12.43
N ASN A 231 -8.77 1.87 11.80
CA ASN A 231 -7.70 2.68 12.36
C ASN A 231 -8.18 3.50 13.56
N HIS A 232 -9.43 3.98 13.59
CA HIS A 232 -9.96 4.72 14.74
C HIS A 232 -10.33 3.85 15.94
N THR A 233 -10.45 2.53 15.76
CA THR A 233 -10.63 1.57 16.89
C THR A 233 -9.31 1.04 17.44
N ARG A 234 -8.18 1.37 16.80
CA ARG A 234 -6.83 1.04 17.25
C ARG A 234 -6.23 2.24 17.96
N THR A 235 -5.65 2.04 19.13
CA THR A 235 -4.86 3.11 19.76
C THR A 235 -3.68 3.48 18.84
N PRO A 236 -3.17 4.72 18.89
CA PRO A 236 -1.94 5.09 18.18
C PRO A 236 -0.77 4.12 18.45
N ASP A 237 -0.72 3.54 19.65
CA ASP A 237 0.21 2.47 20.01
C ASP A 237 -0.04 1.18 19.23
N GLN A 238 -1.30 0.73 19.06
CA GLN A 238 -1.65 -0.45 18.27
C GLN A 238 -1.42 -0.25 16.76
N LEU A 239 -1.62 0.97 16.25
CA LEU A 239 -1.27 1.33 14.89
C LEU A 239 0.24 1.32 14.69
N HIS A 240 0.99 1.89 15.63
CA HIS A 240 2.44 1.84 15.65
C HIS A 240 2.94 0.40 15.72
N GLU A 241 2.46 -0.41 16.67
CA GLU A 241 2.73 -1.84 16.80
C GLU A 241 2.44 -2.57 15.49
N SER A 242 1.30 -2.35 14.83
CA SER A 242 0.96 -2.99 13.55
C SER A 242 1.89 -2.57 12.39
N SER A 243 2.37 -1.32 12.39
CA SER A 243 3.36 -0.80 11.43
C SER A 243 4.79 -1.26 11.74
N VAL A 244 5.09 -1.51 13.01
CA VAL A 244 6.33 -2.08 13.54
C VAL A 244 6.39 -3.59 13.24
N ILE A 245 5.24 -4.28 13.22
CA ILE A 245 5.07 -5.70 12.91
C ILE A 245 5.39 -6.05 11.44
N THR A 246 5.63 -5.08 10.55
CA THR A 246 6.08 -5.35 9.16
C THR A 246 7.55 -5.01 8.87
N ARG A 247 8.45 -5.27 9.82
CA ARG A 247 9.87 -5.51 9.53
C ARG A 247 10.32 -6.77 10.28
N GLU A 248 10.67 -7.82 9.53
CA GLU A 248 11.14 -9.11 10.06
C GLU A 248 12.26 -8.96 11.11
N ARG A 249 13.11 -7.92 10.97
CA ARG A 249 14.14 -7.54 11.96
C ARG A 249 13.58 -7.14 13.34
N LYS A 250 12.43 -6.48 13.39
CA LYS A 250 11.81 -5.98 14.63
C LYS A 250 11.18 -7.10 15.45
N ILE A 251 10.53 -8.05 14.77
CA ILE A 251 10.01 -9.28 15.39
C ILE A 251 11.17 -10.13 15.92
N PHE A 252 12.26 -10.25 15.14
CA PHE A 252 13.44 -11.00 15.57
C PHE A 252 14.08 -10.44 16.85
N LEU A 253 14.19 -9.12 16.96
CA LEU A 253 14.72 -8.47 18.16
C LEU A 253 13.68 -8.26 19.25
N ARG A 254 12.54 -8.96 19.17
CA ARG A 254 11.51 -8.96 20.22
C ARG A 254 11.05 -7.56 20.64
N GLU A 255 10.97 -6.64 19.67
CA GLU A 255 10.46 -5.29 19.94
C GLU A 255 9.03 -5.30 20.49
N PRO A 256 8.10 -6.12 19.97
CA PRO A 256 6.75 -6.19 20.53
C PRO A 256 6.73 -6.60 22.00
N GLU A 257 7.53 -7.61 22.38
CA GLU A 257 7.65 -8.09 23.75
C GLU A 257 8.23 -7.00 24.65
N ARG A 258 9.29 -6.31 24.21
CA ARG A 258 9.90 -5.19 24.94
C ARG A 258 8.92 -4.03 25.14
N LEU A 259 8.17 -3.65 24.10
CA LEU A 259 7.17 -2.60 24.18
C LEU A 259 6.04 -2.98 25.15
N GLN A 260 5.63 -4.25 25.14
CA GLN A 260 4.62 -4.77 26.04
C GLN A 260 5.12 -4.80 27.50
N GLU A 261 6.35 -5.27 27.75
CA GLU A 261 6.98 -5.24 29.08
C GLU A 261 7.06 -3.81 29.65
N ILE A 262 7.43 -2.84 28.80
CA ILE A 262 7.46 -1.41 29.19
C ILE A 262 6.06 -0.93 29.56
N LYS A 263 5.05 -1.26 28.76
CA LYS A 263 3.66 -0.89 29.00
C LYS A 263 3.10 -1.50 30.28
N GLU A 264 3.40 -2.77 30.55
CA GLU A 264 2.99 -3.47 31.77
C GLU A 264 3.63 -2.84 33.01
N ARG A 265 4.91 -2.46 32.93
CA ARG A 265 5.64 -1.81 34.03
C ARG A 265 5.14 -0.39 34.34
N THR A 266 4.73 0.36 33.33
CA THR A 266 4.51 1.82 33.45
C THR A 266 3.04 2.25 33.30
N GLY A 267 2.18 1.36 32.82
CA GLY A 267 0.75 1.65 32.54
C GLY A 267 0.50 2.44 31.25
N ALA A 268 1.55 2.94 30.58
CA ALA A 268 1.45 3.73 29.34
C ALA A 268 2.36 3.17 28.24
N GLY A 269 1.98 3.34 26.97
CA GLY A 269 2.82 2.95 25.85
C GLY A 269 4.13 3.75 25.78
N LEU A 270 5.21 3.13 25.30
CA LEU A 270 6.52 3.77 25.16
C LEU A 270 6.43 5.05 24.32
N ARG A 271 5.58 5.07 23.30
CA ARG A 271 5.39 6.24 22.43
C ARG A 271 4.93 7.47 23.22
N SER A 272 3.91 7.34 24.04
CA SER A 272 3.41 8.43 24.89
C SER A 272 4.47 8.90 25.89
N GLN A 273 5.18 7.94 26.51
CA GLN A 273 6.27 8.25 27.45
C GLN A 273 7.39 9.05 26.77
N VAL A 274 7.82 8.64 25.58
CA VAL A 274 8.84 9.36 24.82
C VAL A 274 8.33 10.73 24.38
N TRP A 275 7.09 10.84 23.92
CA TRP A 275 6.52 12.12 23.52
C TRP A 275 6.53 13.14 24.66
N GLU A 276 6.14 12.72 25.87
CA GLU A 276 6.18 13.56 27.07
C GLU A 276 7.61 13.87 27.52
N ARG A 277 8.48 12.85 27.53
CA ARG A 277 9.89 12.99 27.93
C ARG A 277 10.67 14.00 27.07
N PHE A 278 10.32 14.12 25.79
CA PHE A 278 10.92 15.09 24.88
C PHE A 278 10.09 16.38 24.74
N GLU A 279 9.23 16.68 25.72
CA GLU A 279 8.42 17.91 25.77
C GLU A 279 7.59 18.15 24.49
N LYS A 280 7.12 17.07 23.86
CA LYS A 280 6.28 17.13 22.64
C LYS A 280 6.99 17.81 21.46
N LYS A 281 8.32 17.74 21.41
CA LYS A 281 9.16 18.34 20.37
C LYS A 281 10.09 17.29 19.75
N CYS A 282 10.44 17.51 18.49
CA CYS A 282 11.53 16.78 17.84
C CYS A 282 12.84 17.08 18.56
N PHE A 283 13.58 16.05 18.93
CA PHE A 283 14.84 16.21 19.65
C PHE A 283 15.88 17.04 18.87
N ARG A 284 15.96 16.82 17.55
CA ARG A 284 17.00 17.45 16.70
C ARG A 284 16.71 18.90 16.36
N CYS A 285 15.52 19.17 15.82
CA CYS A 285 15.16 20.50 15.28
C CYS A 285 14.26 21.31 16.23
N ALA A 286 13.87 20.77 17.39
CA ALA A 286 12.99 21.38 18.38
C ALA A 286 11.57 21.74 17.91
N THR A 287 11.20 21.39 16.67
CA THR A 287 9.84 21.61 16.14
C THR A 287 8.82 20.86 16.99
N PRO A 288 7.72 21.49 17.42
CA PRO A 288 6.61 20.81 18.10
C PRO A 288 6.03 19.71 17.22
N VAL A 289 5.70 18.57 17.84
CA VAL A 289 5.13 17.41 17.15
C VAL A 289 3.91 16.91 17.90
N ALA A 290 2.87 16.53 17.18
CA ALA A 290 1.70 15.87 17.75
C ALA A 290 2.03 14.40 18.13
N LEU A 291 1.26 13.82 19.05
CA LEU A 291 1.45 12.45 19.53
C LEU A 291 1.35 11.41 18.39
N ASP A 292 0.50 11.65 17.41
CA ASP A 292 0.35 10.85 16.18
C ASP A 292 1.32 11.26 15.06
N GLY A 293 1.83 12.49 15.09
CA GLY A 293 2.69 13.07 14.04
C GLY A 293 4.20 12.82 14.17
N PHE A 294 4.69 12.28 15.28
CA PHE A 294 6.13 12.04 15.48
C PHE A 294 6.56 10.59 15.19
N HIS A 295 7.86 10.39 14.96
CA HIS A 295 8.49 9.08 14.81
C HIS A 295 9.19 8.68 16.11
N LEU A 296 8.82 7.51 16.61
CA LEU A 296 9.53 6.85 17.70
C LEU A 296 10.78 6.18 17.11
N ASP A 297 11.93 6.82 17.31
CA ASP A 297 13.19 6.45 16.68
C ASP A 297 14.07 5.60 17.59
N HIS A 298 14.76 4.63 16.98
CA HIS A 298 15.81 3.85 17.60
C HIS A 298 17.04 4.72 17.85
N THR A 299 17.23 5.15 19.09
CA THR A 299 18.39 5.99 19.47
C THR A 299 19.70 5.37 18.99
N ARG A 300 19.88 4.06 19.22
CA ARG A 300 20.93 3.27 18.60
C ARG A 300 20.32 2.47 17.43
N PRO A 301 20.96 2.42 16.26
CA PRO A 301 20.33 1.96 15.03
C PRO A 301 19.98 0.46 15.03
N LEU A 302 18.74 0.17 14.62
CA LEU A 302 18.20 -1.20 14.45
C LEU A 302 19.06 -2.07 13.51
N ALA A 303 19.68 -1.46 12.50
CA ALA A 303 20.56 -2.15 11.56
C ALA A 303 21.77 -2.83 12.24
N TYR A 304 22.15 -2.37 13.44
CA TYR A 304 23.23 -2.91 14.26
C TYR A 304 22.71 -3.61 15.52
N LEU A 305 21.54 -4.26 15.39
CA LEU A 305 20.90 -5.12 16.39
C LEU A 305 20.44 -4.40 17.66
N TRP A 306 20.25 -3.09 17.62
CA TRP A 306 19.67 -2.33 18.72
C TRP A 306 18.14 -2.24 18.57
N PRO A 307 17.36 -3.06 19.32
CA PRO A 307 15.91 -2.96 19.31
C PRO A 307 15.44 -1.62 19.88
N ILE A 308 14.17 -1.31 19.63
CA ILE A 308 13.52 -0.22 20.36
C ILE A 308 13.41 -0.58 21.84
N ASP A 309 13.78 0.37 22.68
CA ASP A 309 13.88 0.23 24.13
C ASP A 309 13.48 1.54 24.83
N GLU A 310 13.55 1.59 26.15
CA GLU A 310 13.23 2.79 26.93
C GLU A 310 14.07 4.01 26.54
N PHE A 311 15.18 3.85 25.81
CA PHE A 311 16.05 4.94 25.40
C PHE A 311 15.62 5.60 24.09
N ALA A 312 14.51 5.18 23.47
CA ALA A 312 14.01 5.69 22.19
C ALA A 312 13.87 7.23 22.13
N THR A 313 14.09 7.79 20.94
CA THR A 313 14.12 9.25 20.71
C THR A 313 12.87 9.74 19.98
N CYS A 314 12.41 10.94 20.32
CA CYS A 314 11.32 11.63 19.61
C CYS A 314 11.87 12.43 18.41
N LEU A 315 11.50 12.07 17.17
CA LEU A 315 11.88 12.80 15.95
C LEU A 315 10.67 13.17 15.08
N CYS A 316 10.74 14.31 14.39
CA CYS A 316 9.80 14.61 13.30
C CYS A 316 10.12 13.74 12.06
N SER A 317 9.19 13.67 11.10
CA SER A 317 9.36 12.86 9.88
C SER A 317 10.62 13.22 9.09
N VAL A 318 10.91 14.51 8.94
CA VAL A 318 12.11 15.01 8.23
C VAL A 318 13.39 14.51 8.91
N CYS A 319 13.54 14.77 10.22
CA CYS A 319 14.75 14.37 10.95
C CYS A 319 14.89 12.84 11.03
N ASN A 320 13.79 12.11 11.18
CA ASN A 320 13.81 10.64 11.20
C ASN A 320 14.30 10.07 9.86
N ASN A 321 13.83 10.62 8.74
CA ASN A 321 14.27 10.22 7.40
C ASN A 321 15.74 10.56 7.12
N GLU A 322 16.28 11.63 7.70
CA GLU A 322 17.70 11.98 7.59
C GLU A 322 18.61 11.11 8.47
N LYS A 323 18.11 10.63 9.62
CA LYS A 323 18.87 9.80 10.55
C LYS A 323 19.15 8.42 9.99
N LYS A 324 18.14 7.77 9.37
CA LYS A 324 18.24 6.39 8.85
C LYS A 324 18.91 5.43 9.85
N ASP A 325 20.01 4.78 9.47
CA ASP A 325 20.80 3.82 10.25
C ASP A 325 22.05 4.45 10.91
N LYS A 326 22.18 5.78 10.90
CA LYS A 326 23.32 6.48 11.53
C LYS A 326 23.30 6.33 13.05
N PHE A 327 24.48 6.20 13.63
CA PHE A 327 24.67 6.27 15.08
C PHE A 327 24.46 7.71 15.58
N PRO A 328 24.15 7.91 16.87
CA PRO A 328 24.02 9.25 17.45
C PRO A 328 25.22 10.15 17.15
N VAL A 329 26.44 9.62 17.28
CA VAL A 329 27.70 10.35 17.01
C VAL A 329 27.82 10.88 15.58
N ASP A 330 27.15 10.25 14.62
CA ASP A 330 27.19 10.63 13.20
C ASP A 330 26.07 11.60 12.81
N PHE A 331 25.11 11.83 13.70
CA PHE A 331 23.88 12.54 13.38
C PHE A 331 23.61 13.77 14.28
N TYR A 332 24.06 13.71 15.53
CA TYR A 332 23.88 14.76 16.51
C TYR A 332 25.20 15.48 16.79
N THR A 333 25.11 16.77 17.08
CA THR A 333 26.25 17.55 17.59
C THR A 333 26.64 17.11 19.00
N SER A 334 27.86 17.39 19.46
CA SER A 334 28.29 17.05 20.83
C SER A 334 27.40 17.67 21.92
N ALA A 335 26.86 18.86 21.67
CA ALA A 335 25.89 19.49 22.59
C ALA A 335 24.56 18.72 22.63
N GLN A 336 24.08 18.24 21.48
CA GLN A 336 22.92 17.36 21.42
C GLN A 336 23.22 16.01 22.09
N ILE A 337 24.39 15.40 21.90
CA ILE A 337 24.73 14.13 22.57
C ILE A 337 24.66 14.26 24.10
N ARG A 338 25.20 15.34 24.68
CA ARG A 338 25.06 15.63 26.12
C ARG A 338 23.60 15.69 26.55
N ARG A 339 22.81 16.49 25.85
CA ARG A 339 21.37 16.62 26.14
C ARG A 339 20.62 15.30 25.97
N LEU A 340 20.97 14.50 24.96
CA LEU A 340 20.35 13.20 24.74
C LEU A 340 20.68 12.23 25.88
N SER A 341 21.92 12.30 26.38
CA SER A 341 22.37 11.54 27.54
C SER A 341 21.56 11.86 28.78
N GLU A 342 21.36 13.15 29.08
CA GLU A 342 20.56 13.63 30.20
C GLU A 342 19.09 13.17 30.10
N ILE A 343 18.49 13.26 28.91
CA ILE A 343 17.07 12.91 28.70
C ILE A 343 16.84 11.40 28.74
N THR A 344 17.69 10.62 28.06
CA THR A 344 17.49 9.18 27.90
C THR A 344 18.08 8.37 29.05
N GLY A 345 19.13 8.87 29.71
CA GLY A 345 19.92 8.13 30.69
C GLY A 345 21.02 7.26 30.07
N LEU A 346 21.18 7.26 28.74
CA LEU A 346 22.34 6.62 28.09
C LEU A 346 23.59 7.45 28.35
N SER A 347 24.72 6.83 28.71
CA SER A 347 25.96 7.58 28.90
C SER A 347 26.45 8.22 27.58
N GLU A 348 27.12 9.37 27.67
CA GLU A 348 27.75 10.00 26.51
C GLU A 348 28.74 9.06 25.82
N VAL A 349 29.45 8.22 26.58
CA VAL A 349 30.36 7.20 26.03
C VAL A 349 29.59 6.22 25.15
N ALA A 350 28.41 5.76 25.59
CA ALA A 350 27.57 4.85 24.80
C ALA A 350 27.00 5.53 23.55
N LEU A 351 26.62 6.81 23.63
CA LEU A 351 26.10 7.57 22.50
C LEU A 351 27.18 7.92 21.47
N ASN A 352 28.43 8.12 21.92
CA ASN A 352 29.57 8.38 21.04
C ASN A 352 30.20 7.12 20.42
N LYS A 353 29.77 5.92 20.85
CA LYS A 353 30.33 4.65 20.39
C LYS A 353 29.48 4.04 19.28
N LYS A 354 30.11 3.75 18.14
CA LYS A 354 29.54 2.85 17.13
C LYS A 354 29.78 1.43 17.58
N SER A 355 28.71 0.73 17.96
CA SER A 355 28.80 -0.65 18.41
C SER A 355 27.60 -1.45 17.97
N ILE A 356 27.83 -2.72 17.69
CA ILE A 356 26.75 -3.70 17.58
C ILE A 356 26.21 -4.05 18.97
N ASN A 357 24.94 -4.43 19.06
CA ASN A 357 24.39 -4.99 20.28
C ASN A 357 24.90 -6.43 20.49
N GLU A 358 25.95 -6.57 21.30
CA GLU A 358 26.60 -7.85 21.59
C GLU A 358 25.65 -8.91 22.15
N SER A 359 24.72 -8.50 23.01
CA SER A 359 23.76 -9.43 23.64
C SER A 359 22.83 -10.07 22.61
N GLU A 360 22.37 -9.27 21.63
CA GLU A 360 21.52 -9.76 20.56
C GLU A 360 22.32 -10.51 19.51
N LEU A 361 23.57 -10.10 19.24
CA LEU A 361 24.49 -10.85 18.37
C LEU A 361 24.75 -12.25 18.92
N ILE A 362 25.13 -12.39 20.19
CA ILE A 362 25.38 -13.68 20.84
C ILE A 362 24.15 -14.58 20.73
N ARG A 363 22.98 -14.06 21.14
CA ARG A 363 21.70 -14.77 21.07
C ARG A 363 21.37 -15.23 19.65
N MET A 364 21.67 -14.39 18.66
CA MET A 364 21.44 -14.71 17.25
C MET A 364 22.36 -15.84 16.79
N THR A 365 23.65 -15.73 17.10
CA THR A 365 24.67 -16.68 16.64
C THR A 365 24.58 -18.06 17.30
N SER A 366 23.98 -18.16 18.48
CA SER A 366 23.81 -19.44 19.17
C SER A 366 22.84 -20.40 18.47
N ASP A 367 21.92 -19.88 17.67
CA ASP A 367 20.95 -20.68 16.89
C ASP A 367 20.59 -19.92 15.61
N LEU A 368 21.61 -19.67 14.77
CA LEU A 368 21.45 -18.85 13.58
C LEU A 368 20.45 -19.45 12.57
N PRO A 369 20.41 -20.78 12.32
CA PRO A 369 19.43 -21.39 11.44
C PRO A 369 17.98 -21.10 11.83
N ARG A 370 17.65 -21.17 13.12
CA ARG A 370 16.29 -20.85 13.57
C ARG A 370 15.88 -19.44 13.20
N PHE A 371 16.78 -18.47 13.33
CA PHE A 371 16.51 -17.09 12.95
C PHE A 371 16.46 -16.93 11.43
N ALA A 372 17.39 -17.54 10.71
CA ALA A 372 17.49 -17.46 9.26
C ALA A 372 16.25 -18.02 8.55
N ARG A 373 15.58 -19.05 9.11
CA ARG A 373 14.30 -19.56 8.58
C ARG A 373 13.16 -18.53 8.61
N GLY A 374 13.23 -17.57 9.53
CA GLY A 374 12.26 -16.50 9.68
C GLY A 374 12.64 -15.21 8.95
N TRP A 375 13.79 -15.16 8.26
CA TRP A 375 14.29 -13.98 7.57
C TRP A 375 14.09 -14.09 6.06
N GLU A 376 13.72 -13.00 5.41
CA GLU A 376 13.96 -12.88 3.96
C GLU A 376 15.48 -12.94 3.68
N PRO A 377 15.90 -13.60 2.57
CA PRO A 377 17.31 -13.69 2.20
C PRO A 377 18.03 -12.33 2.16
N ARG A 378 17.40 -11.29 1.60
CA ARG A 378 17.94 -9.92 1.60
C ARG A 378 18.20 -9.40 3.01
N THR A 379 17.29 -9.70 3.95
CA THR A 379 17.41 -9.30 5.36
C THR A 379 18.62 -9.98 6.00
N PHE A 380 18.83 -11.28 5.76
CA PHE A 380 19.99 -12.05 6.23
C PHE A 380 21.29 -11.42 5.77
N PHE A 381 21.49 -11.28 4.46
CA PHE A 381 22.73 -10.77 3.90
C PHE A 381 22.99 -9.31 4.31
N ALA A 382 21.94 -8.49 4.40
CA ALA A 382 22.10 -7.12 4.85
C ALA A 382 22.45 -7.02 6.35
N ILE A 383 21.99 -7.93 7.21
CA ILE A 383 22.46 -8.00 8.62
C ILE A 383 23.90 -8.47 8.64
N ALA A 384 24.24 -9.55 7.91
CA ALA A 384 25.60 -10.08 7.85
C ALA A 384 26.63 -9.01 7.47
N ARG A 385 26.32 -8.17 6.46
CA ARG A 385 27.17 -7.03 6.08
C ARG A 385 27.36 -6.02 7.23
N LYS A 386 26.28 -5.67 7.94
CA LYS A 386 26.34 -4.73 9.07
C LYS A 386 27.08 -5.29 10.28
N VAL A 387 27.02 -6.60 10.51
CA VAL A 387 27.82 -7.26 11.55
C VAL A 387 29.30 -7.17 11.20
N ILE A 388 29.69 -7.57 9.99
CA ILE A 388 31.08 -7.54 9.53
C ILE A 388 31.65 -6.11 9.57
N GLU A 389 30.85 -5.08 9.30
CA GLU A 389 31.26 -3.68 9.35
C GLU A 389 31.85 -3.25 10.70
N LEU A 390 31.29 -3.73 11.82
CA LEU A 390 31.75 -3.40 13.18
C LEU A 390 32.44 -4.56 13.91
N LYS A 391 32.31 -5.78 13.39
CA LYS A 391 32.85 -7.04 13.92
C LYS A 391 33.39 -7.91 12.78
N PRO A 392 34.51 -7.53 12.13
CA PRO A 392 35.06 -8.29 11.01
C PRO A 392 35.40 -9.75 11.36
N GLU A 393 35.65 -10.03 12.63
CA GLU A 393 35.92 -11.36 13.15
C GLU A 393 34.68 -12.27 13.26
N VAL A 394 33.47 -11.72 13.10
CA VAL A 394 32.21 -12.46 13.19
C VAL A 394 31.53 -12.55 11.82
N SER A 395 31.73 -13.67 11.13
CA SER A 395 31.06 -13.96 9.86
C SER A 395 29.77 -14.77 10.06
N LEU A 396 28.61 -14.12 9.95
CA LEU A 396 27.32 -14.82 10.00
C LEU A 396 27.18 -15.85 8.86
N ILE A 397 27.83 -15.62 7.73
CA ILE A 397 27.83 -16.55 6.60
C ILE A 397 28.55 -17.84 6.98
N GLU A 398 29.77 -17.74 7.54
CA GLU A 398 30.52 -18.93 7.96
C GLU A 398 29.83 -19.67 9.10
N ILE A 399 29.22 -18.93 10.04
CA ILE A 399 28.44 -19.52 11.13
C ILE A 399 27.24 -20.29 10.54
N MET A 400 26.54 -19.70 9.56
CA MET A 400 25.39 -20.33 8.92
C MET A 400 25.79 -21.58 8.14
N GLN A 401 26.87 -21.52 7.34
CA GLN A 401 27.40 -22.66 6.60
C GLN A 401 27.79 -23.82 7.52
N LYS A 402 28.35 -23.52 8.71
CA LYS A 402 28.70 -24.52 9.72
C LYS A 402 27.48 -25.12 10.42
N GLN A 403 26.45 -24.32 10.69
CA GLN A 403 25.27 -24.76 11.44
C GLN A 403 24.21 -25.43 10.55
N ASP A 404 23.96 -24.95 9.34
CA ASP A 404 22.96 -25.49 8.40
C ASP A 404 23.30 -25.07 6.95
N ILE A 405 24.19 -25.84 6.30
CA ILE A 405 24.66 -25.56 4.94
C ILE A 405 23.54 -25.59 3.91
N THR A 406 22.54 -26.46 4.07
CA THR A 406 21.41 -26.58 3.15
C THR A 406 20.55 -25.32 3.18
N LEU A 407 20.26 -24.81 4.37
CA LEU A 407 19.52 -23.56 4.51
C LEU A 407 20.33 -22.36 4.02
N TYR A 408 21.65 -22.34 4.22
CA TYR A 408 22.53 -21.33 3.61
C TYR A 408 22.40 -21.33 2.08
N GLN A 409 22.53 -22.49 1.44
CA GLN A 409 22.43 -22.62 -0.02
C GLN A 409 21.07 -22.15 -0.55
N TYR A 410 19.99 -22.43 0.17
CA TYR A 410 18.67 -21.89 -0.14
C TYR A 410 18.63 -20.37 -0.10
N LEU A 411 19.13 -19.76 0.99
CA LEU A 411 19.16 -18.30 1.15
C LEU A 411 20.00 -17.64 0.05
N GLU A 412 21.17 -18.21 -0.25
CA GLU A 412 22.07 -17.72 -1.30
C GLU A 412 21.42 -17.81 -2.68
N THR A 413 20.80 -18.94 -3.01
CA THR A 413 20.10 -19.15 -4.29
C THR A 413 18.97 -18.13 -4.47
N GLU A 414 18.11 -17.97 -3.46
CA GLU A 414 17.00 -17.01 -3.48
C GLU A 414 17.47 -15.54 -3.54
N TYR A 415 18.62 -15.24 -2.93
CA TYR A 415 19.22 -13.91 -3.00
C TYR A 415 19.75 -13.60 -4.40
N LEU A 416 20.35 -14.58 -5.09
CA LEU A 416 20.94 -14.44 -6.42
C LEU A 416 19.92 -14.52 -7.58
N GLN A 417 18.82 -15.27 -7.42
CA GLN A 417 17.82 -15.47 -8.49
C GLN A 417 16.89 -14.29 -8.74
N ARG A 418 16.97 -13.22 -7.94
CA ARG A 418 16.13 -12.03 -8.14
C ARG A 418 16.76 -11.06 -9.16
N PRO A 419 15.97 -10.46 -10.06
CA PRO A 419 16.46 -9.38 -10.91
C PRO A 419 17.09 -8.30 -10.04
N MET A 420 18.20 -7.74 -10.51
CA MET A 420 18.79 -6.52 -9.96
C MET A 420 17.74 -5.41 -10.06
N ASP A 421 16.95 -5.20 -9.01
CA ASP A 421 16.22 -3.96 -8.84
C ASP A 421 17.31 -2.88 -8.76
N ASN A 422 17.30 -1.96 -9.71
CA ASN A 422 18.14 -0.75 -9.68
C ASN A 422 17.78 0.04 -8.42
N ASP A 423 18.50 -0.21 -7.33
CA ASP A 423 18.63 0.73 -6.23
C ASP A 423 19.48 1.90 -6.76
N SER A 424 18.80 2.90 -7.33
CA SER A 424 19.34 4.24 -7.53
C SER A 424 18.60 5.21 -6.61
N GLU A 425 19.36 5.62 -5.58
CA GLU A 425 19.28 6.84 -4.72
C GLU A 425 18.33 6.89 -3.50
#